data_AF-A0AAP2CE01-F1
#
_entry.id   AF-A0AAP2CE01-F1
#
_cell.length_a   1.000
_cell.length_b   1.000
_cell.length_c   1.000
_cell.angle_alpha   90.00
_cell.angle_beta   90.00
_cell.angle_gamma   90.00
#
_symmetry.space_group_name_H-M   'P 1'
#
loop_
_entity.id
_entity.type
_entity.pdbx_description
1 polymer ?
#
loop_
_entity_poly.entity_id
_entity_poly.type
_entity_poly.pdbx_seq_one_letter_code
_entity_poly.pdbx_strand_id
1 'polypeptide(L)' 'MGIKEKIIEKVQNIEDEDTLEHLLEIINAELDLEEEVYQLSQEERASILEGEQDIKEGRTHTQEEVRKITDEWFKKR' A
#
# COMPACT_ATOMS: atom_id res chain seq x y z
N MET A 1 32.62 -13.47 5.26
CA MET A 1 31.93 -13.04 4.03
C MET A 1 30.51 -12.67 4.40
N GLY A 2 30.12 -11.42 4.19
CA GLY A 2 28.78 -10.93 4.51
C GLY A 2 27.74 -11.42 3.49
N ILE A 3 26.47 -11.12 3.77
CA ILE A 3 25.35 -11.51 2.90
C ILE A 3 25.43 -10.79 1.55
N LYS A 4 25.82 -9.51 1.55
CA LYS A 4 26.01 -8.73 0.33
C LYS A 4 27.02 -9.37 -0.62
N GLU A 5 28.18 -9.78 -0.11
CA GLU A 5 29.22 -10.40 -0.93
C GLU A 5 28.77 -11.76 -1.50
N LYS A 6 28.01 -12.55 -0.72
CA LYS A 6 27.41 -13.81 -1.18
C LYS A 6 26.40 -13.62 -2.30
N ILE A 7 25.60 -12.54 -2.25
CA ILE A 7 24.61 -12.23 -3.29
C ILE A 7 25.34 -11.81 -4.58
N ILE A 8 26.32 -10.91 -4.48
CA ILE A 8 27.12 -10.46 -5.64
C ILE A 8 27.77 -11.66 -6.33
N GLU A 9 28.41 -12.55 -5.58
CA GLU A 9 29.05 -13.76 -6.12
C GLU A 9 28.03 -14.65 -6.86
N LYS A 10 26.83 -14.82 -6.32
CA LYS A 10 25.78 -15.64 -6.96
C LYS A 10 25.26 -15.00 -8.23
N VAL A 11 24.97 -13.69 -8.21
CA VAL A 11 24.43 -12.95 -9.37
C VAL A 11 25.41 -12.95 -10.54
N GLN A 12 26.72 -12.84 -10.26
CA GLN A 12 27.76 -12.87 -11.31
C GLN A 12 27.81 -14.18 -12.11
N ASN A 13 27.22 -15.27 -11.60
CA ASN A 13 27.18 -16.57 -12.26
C ASN A 13 25.82 -16.91 -12.88
N ILE A 14 24.84 -16.00 -12.82
CA ILE A 14 23.54 -16.16 -13.47
C ILE A 14 23.65 -15.62 -14.90
N GLU A 15 23.42 -16.47 -15.89
CA GLU A 15 23.42 -16.10 -17.32
C GLU A 15 22.01 -15.91 -17.89
N ASP A 16 21.00 -16.44 -17.20
CA ASP A 16 19.60 -16.35 -17.61
C ASP A 16 19.05 -14.94 -17.38
N GLU A 17 18.71 -14.25 -18.47
CA GLU A 17 18.27 -12.86 -18.46
C GLU A 17 16.93 -12.68 -17.73
N ASP A 18 15.97 -13.59 -17.93
CA ASP A 18 14.68 -13.58 -17.23
C ASP A 18 14.86 -13.67 -15.71
N THR A 19 15.80 -14.49 -15.23
CA THR A 19 16.12 -14.59 -13.79
C THR A 19 16.73 -13.29 -13.26
N LEU A 20 17.61 -12.65 -14.03
CA LEU A 20 18.23 -11.37 -13.65
C LEU A 20 17.20 -10.24 -13.60
N GLU A 21 16.25 -10.22 -14.55
CA GLU A 21 15.17 -9.25 -14.60
C GLU A 21 14.26 -9.34 -13.38
N HIS A 22 13.79 -10.54 -13.02
CA HIS A 22 13.00 -10.74 -11.81
C HIS A 22 13.76 -10.37 -10.53
N LEU A 23 15.06 -10.67 -10.46
CA LEU A 23 15.87 -10.28 -9.30
C LEU A 23 15.99 -8.77 -9.17
N LEU A 24 16.14 -8.07 -10.30
CA LEU A 24 16.19 -6.61 -10.36
C LEU A 24 14.85 -5.99 -9.93
N GLU A 25 13.72 -6.53 -10.37
CA GLU A 25 12.39 -6.09 -9.94
C GLU A 25 12.20 -6.17 -8.42
N ILE A 26 12.62 -7.28 -7.80
CA ILE A 26 12.53 -7.47 -6.34
C ILE A 26 13.40 -6.44 -5.61
N ILE A 27 14.62 -6.20 -6.09
CA ILE A 27 15.53 -5.23 -5.48
C ILE A 27 14.98 -3.81 -5.61
N ASN A 28 14.45 -3.45 -6.79
CA ASN A 28 13.84 -2.14 -7.00
C ASN A 28 12.61 -1.96 -6.11
N ALA A 29 11.75 -2.98 -5.97
CA ALA A 29 10.60 -2.89 -5.07
C ALA A 29 11.03 -2.59 -3.62
N GLU A 30 12.09 -3.22 -3.11
CA GLU A 30 12.60 -2.95 -1.76
C GLU A 30 13.21 -1.55 -1.64
N LEU A 31 13.96 -1.10 -2.65
CA LEU A 31 14.61 0.22 -2.64
C LEU A 31 13.60 1.36 -2.87
N ASP A 32 12.58 1.15 -3.70
CA ASP A 32 11.51 2.10 -3.97
C ASP A 32 10.56 2.21 -2.76
N LEU A 33 10.43 1.14 -1.95
CA LEU A 33 9.75 1.19 -0.64
C LEU A 33 10.48 2.10 0.35
N GLU A 34 11.79 2.30 0.22
CA GLU A 34 12.54 3.24 1.07
C GLU A 34 12.36 4.71 0.64
N GLU A 35 11.90 5.02 -0.57
CA GLU A 35 12.00 6.39 -1.09
C GLU A 35 10.85 7.35 -0.79
N GLU A 36 9.58 6.94 -0.60
CA GLU A 36 8.54 7.94 -0.30
C GLU A 36 7.49 7.47 0.71
N VAL A 37 7.69 7.89 1.98
CA VAL A 37 6.58 7.93 2.95
C VAL A 37 5.51 8.84 2.37
N TYR A 38 4.38 8.24 1.97
CA TYR A 38 3.25 8.95 1.38
C TYR A 38 2.82 10.12 2.27
N GLN A 39 2.89 11.33 1.72
CA GLN A 39 2.46 12.54 2.41
C GLN A 39 1.00 12.81 2.07
N LEU A 40 0.13 12.69 3.07
CA LEU A 40 -1.28 13.03 2.93
C LEU A 40 -1.42 14.49 2.48
N SER A 41 -2.29 14.71 1.49
CA SER A 41 -2.79 16.04 1.16
C SER A 41 -3.58 16.64 2.34
N GLN A 42 -3.84 17.95 2.28
CA GLN A 42 -4.65 18.61 3.30
C GLN A 42 -6.07 18.03 3.36
N GLU A 43 -6.64 17.66 2.21
CA GLU A 43 -7.97 17.08 2.11
C GLU A 43 -8.03 15.70 2.76
N GLU A 44 -7.08 14.82 2.43
CA GLU A 44 -7.02 13.47 3.01
C GLU A 44 -6.79 13.51 4.51
N ARG A 45 -5.91 14.40 4.97
CA ARG A 45 -5.69 14.61 6.41
C ARG A 45 -6.97 15.11 7.09
N ALA A 46 -7.73 15.99 6.45
CA ALA A 46 -9.00 16.49 6.97
C ALA A 46 -10.04 15.37 7.06
N SER A 47 -10.17 14.52 6.02
CA SER A 47 -11.10 13.38 6.02
C SER A 47 -10.78 12.35 7.10
N ILE A 48 -9.49 12.09 7.36
CA ILE A 48 -9.08 11.21 8.46
C ILE A 48 -9.48 11.81 9.81
N LEU A 49 -9.23 13.10 10.03
CA LEU A 49 -9.60 13.78 11.29
C LEU A 49 -11.12 13.81 11.50
N GLU A 50 -11.90 13.98 10.43
CA GLU A 50 -13.36 13.86 10.46
C GLU A 50 -13.80 12.47 10.90
N GLY A 51 -13.24 11.41 10.30
CA GLY A 51 -13.53 10.03 10.70
C GLY A 51 -13.15 9.71 12.15
N GLU A 52 -12.02 10.24 12.64
CA GLU A 52 -11.67 10.11 14.06
C GLU A 52 -12.69 10.81 14.98
N GLN A 53 -13.21 11.96 14.56
CA GLN A 53 -14.23 12.68 15.31
C GLN A 53 -15.57 11.94 15.29
N ASP A 54 -15.94 11.34 14.14
CA ASP A 54 -17.14 10.52 14.00
C ASP A 54 -17.15 9.34 14.97
N ILE A 55 -16.00 8.66 15.13
CA ILE A 55 -15.85 7.58 16.09
C ILE A 55 -16.06 8.10 17.53
N LYS A 56 -15.43 9.23 17.89
CA LYS A 56 -15.54 9.82 19.24
C LYS A 56 -16.97 10.24 19.58
N GLU A 57 -17.70 10.74 18.60
CA GLU A 57 -19.07 11.24 18.76
C GLU A 57 -20.13 10.17 18.52
N GLY A 58 -19.72 8.92 18.23
CA GLY A 58 -20.62 7.80 18.00
C GLY A 58 -21.40 7.89 16.68
N ARG A 59 -20.93 8.71 15.73
CA ARG A 59 -21.45 8.76 14.35
C ARG A 59 -20.91 7.60 13.53
N THR A 60 -21.16 6.39 14.00
CA THR A 60 -20.79 5.15 13.31
C THR A 60 -22.04 4.43 12.85
N HIS A 61 -21.88 3.65 11.80
CA HIS A 61 -22.94 2.81 11.27
C HIS A 61 -22.55 1.34 11.46
N THR A 62 -23.54 0.52 11.79
CA THR A 62 -23.39 -0.93 11.71
C THR A 62 -23.26 -1.35 10.25
N GLN A 63 -22.67 -2.52 10.02
CA GLN A 63 -22.53 -3.09 8.69
C GLN A 63 -23.89 -3.21 7.96
N GLU A 64 -24.97 -3.49 8.69
CA GLU A 64 -26.31 -3.62 8.12
C GLU A 64 -26.86 -2.26 7.65
N GLU A 65 -26.63 -1.18 8.41
CA GLU A 65 -27.03 0.17 8.05
C GLU A 65 -26.27 0.67 6.82
N VAL A 66 -24.95 0.46 6.77
CA VAL A 66 -24.13 0.82 5.61
C VAL A 66 -24.64 0.10 4.36
N ARG A 67 -24.94 -1.19 4.45
CA ARG A 67 -25.47 -1.96 3.32
C ARG A 67 -26.76 -1.38 2.77
N LYS A 68 -27.70 -0.96 3.64
CA LYS A 68 -28.96 -0.34 3.21
C LYS A 68 -28.71 0.99 2.49
N ILE A 69 -27.83 1.84 3.03
CA ILE A 69 -27.47 3.13 2.42
C ILE A 69 -26.84 2.91 1.03
N THR A 70 -25.92 1.95 0.94
CA THR A 70 -25.25 1.60 -0.32
C THR A 70 -26.24 1.06 -1.35
N ASP A 71 -27.15 0.16 -0.95
CA ASP A 71 -28.19 -0.38 -1.84
C ASP A 71 -29.13 0.72 -2.37
N GLU A 72 -29.48 1.70 -1.54
CA GLU A 72 -30.28 2.85 -1.96
C GLU A 72 -29.52 3.77 -2.92
N TRP A 73 -28.23 3.98 -2.70
CA TRP A 73 -27.39 4.77 -3.59
C TRP A 73 -27.28 4.12 -4.97
N PHE A 74 -27.07 2.80 -5.04
CA PHE A 74 -27.04 2.06 -6.31
C PHE A 74 -28.37 2.10 -7.07
N LYS A 75 -29.51 2.13 -6.37
CA LYS A 75 -30.84 2.23 -7.01
C LYS A 75 -31.14 3.61 -7.58
N LYS A 76 -30.47 4.67 -7.11
CA LYS A 76 -30.65 6.06 -7.57
C LYS A 76 -29.78 6.41 -8.78
N ARG A 77 -29.02 5.45 -9.29
CA ARG A 77 -28.11 5.59 -10.42
C ARG A 77 -28.61 4.80 -11.62
#